data_AF-A0A959QYX1-F1
#
_entry.id   AF-A0A959QYX1-F1
#
_cell.length_a   1.000
_cell.length_b   1.000
_cell.length_c   1.000
_cell.angle_alpha   90.00
_cell.angle_beta   90.00
_cell.angle_gamma   90.00
#
_symmetry.space_group_name_H-M   'P 1'
#
loop_
_entity.id
_entity.type
_entity.pdbx_description
1 polymer ?
#
loop_
_entity_poly.entity_id
_entity_poly.type
_entity_poly.pdbx_seq_one_letter_code
_entity_poly.pdbx_strand_id
1 'polypeptide(L)'
;MKKLLFLLALASFAAFSSCGGEAGSQNGKLSPEEQITEETTLYDEIIATHDKLMLDMITIRNMSKALEKRSAEVTEDEGSNIKLTLGLLGEAEESMMSWMQELGPANPQTLRASASHDEIMQALAIQEENAAVVGKKINDAVAQASNLLKKLSSENGINLSPSK
;
A
#
# COMPACT_ATOMS: atom_id res chain seq x y z
N MET A 1 -49.80 8.36 -3.23
CA MET A 1 -50.02 9.22 -2.04
C MET A 1 -51.30 8.80 -1.34
N LYS A 2 -51.31 8.78 0.00
CA LYS A 2 -52.29 8.12 0.91
C LYS A 2 -51.87 6.64 1.13
N LYS A 3 -51.59 6.17 2.34
CA LYS A 3 -52.29 6.42 3.61
C LYS A 3 -51.30 6.40 4.79
N LEU A 4 -51.38 7.44 5.59
CA LEU A 4 -50.94 7.49 6.98
C LEU A 4 -51.97 6.70 7.80
N LEU A 5 -51.53 5.83 8.72
CA LEU A 5 -52.27 5.50 9.94
C LEU A 5 -51.32 4.83 10.93
N PHE A 6 -50.79 5.69 11.80
CA PHE A 6 -50.27 5.35 13.12
C PHE A 6 -51.37 4.66 13.94
N LEU A 7 -51.07 3.50 14.53
CA LEU A 7 -51.78 3.04 15.72
C LEU A 7 -50.76 2.42 16.69
N LEU A 8 -50.44 3.23 17.68
CA LEU A 8 -49.76 2.91 18.92
C LEU A 8 -50.75 2.13 19.80
N ALA A 9 -50.41 0.92 20.23
CA ALA A 9 -51.04 0.28 21.38
C ALA A 9 -49.98 -0.50 22.17
N LEU A 10 -49.68 0.10 23.31
CA LEU A 10 -48.73 -0.28 24.35
C LEU A 10 -49.47 -1.18 25.36
N ALA A 11 -48.92 -2.36 25.69
CA ALA A 11 -49.05 -3.06 26.98
C ALA A 11 -48.33 -4.43 26.87
N SER A 12 -47.07 -4.53 27.28
CA SER A 12 -46.66 -4.87 28.66
C SER A 12 -47.05 -6.29 29.07
N PHE A 13 -46.11 -7.23 28.89
CA PHE A 13 -45.94 -8.32 29.85
C PHE A 13 -44.45 -8.43 30.19
N ALA A 14 -44.08 -7.75 31.28
CA ALA A 14 -42.85 -8.00 31.98
C ALA A 14 -43.01 -9.28 32.79
N ALA A 15 -42.10 -10.22 32.62
CA ALA A 15 -41.79 -11.22 33.63
C ALA A 15 -40.28 -11.23 33.84
N PHE A 16 -39.87 -10.60 34.94
CA PHE A 16 -38.55 -10.70 35.53
C PHE A 16 -38.35 -12.10 36.13
N SER A 17 -37.19 -12.71 35.88
CA SER A 17 -36.49 -13.67 36.76
C SER A 17 -35.04 -13.75 36.25
N SER A 18 -34.14 -12.91 36.76
CA SER A 18 -33.31 -13.17 37.96
C SER A 18 -32.08 -14.03 37.67
N CYS A 19 -30.96 -13.36 37.38
CA CYS A 19 -29.60 -13.62 37.89
C CYS A 19 -28.74 -12.49 37.29
N GLY A 20 -28.40 -11.44 38.03
CA GLY A 20 -27.32 -11.52 39.02
C GLY A 20 -25.99 -11.35 38.29
N GLY A 21 -25.72 -10.14 37.82
CA GLY A 21 -24.50 -9.77 37.11
C GLY A 21 -24.71 -8.43 36.42
N GLU A 22 -24.29 -7.35 37.07
CA GLU A 22 -24.16 -6.04 36.45
C GLU A 22 -23.30 -6.17 35.19
N ALA A 23 -23.94 -6.24 34.03
CA ALA A 23 -23.30 -5.89 32.77
C ALA A 23 -23.15 -4.36 32.78
N GLY A 24 -22.15 -3.90 33.54
CA GLY A 24 -21.56 -2.60 33.32
C GLY A 24 -21.20 -2.54 31.85
N SER A 25 -21.91 -1.69 31.12
CA SER A 25 -21.53 -1.23 29.79
C SER A 25 -20.18 -0.53 29.91
N GLN A 26 -19.10 -1.32 29.90
CA GLN A 26 -17.77 -0.82 29.68
C GLN A 26 -17.68 -0.49 28.19
N ASN A 27 -17.55 0.80 27.86
CA ASN A 27 -16.77 1.19 26.68
C ASN A 27 -15.39 0.56 26.89
N GLY A 28 -15.20 -0.65 26.34
CA GLY A 28 -14.10 -1.54 26.69
C GLY A 28 -12.78 -1.03 26.15
N LYS A 29 -12.00 -0.36 26.99
CA LYS A 29 -10.61 -0.04 26.68
C LYS A 29 -9.80 -1.33 26.78
N LEU A 30 -9.11 -1.70 25.70
CA LEU A 30 -8.22 -2.86 25.62
C LEU A 30 -7.21 -2.88 26.79
N SER A 31 -6.80 -4.07 27.23
CA SER A 31 -5.69 -4.22 28.16
C SER A 31 -4.37 -3.75 27.51
N PRO A 32 -3.35 -3.39 28.30
CA PRO A 32 -2.04 -3.03 27.76
C PRO A 32 -1.42 -4.13 26.87
N GLU A 33 -1.61 -5.41 27.22
CA GLU A 33 -1.11 -6.55 26.45
C GLU A 33 -1.85 -6.70 25.12
N GLU A 34 -3.17 -6.46 25.12
CA GLU A 34 -3.99 -6.48 23.91
C GLU A 34 -3.58 -5.34 22.95
N GLN A 35 -3.37 -4.13 23.49
CA GLN A 35 -2.87 -2.98 22.71
C GLN A 35 -1.52 -3.25 22.05
N ILE A 36 -0.56 -3.81 22.81
CA ILE A 36 0.77 -4.18 22.27
C ILE A 36 0.65 -5.20 21.15
N THR A 37 -0.24 -6.19 21.33
CA THR A 37 -0.44 -7.26 20.35
C THR A 37 -1.02 -6.71 19.05
N GLU A 38 -2.01 -5.82 19.15
CA GLU A 38 -2.64 -5.17 18.00
C GLU A 38 -1.64 -4.28 17.24
N GLU A 39 -0.92 -3.40 17.94
CA GLU A 39 0.13 -2.54 17.36
C GLU A 39 1.21 -3.35 16.62
N THR A 40 1.66 -4.45 17.24
CA THR A 40 2.71 -5.31 16.67
C THR A 40 2.20 -6.05 15.44
N THR A 41 0.98 -6.56 15.48
CA THR A 41 0.36 -7.27 14.36
C THR A 41 0.25 -6.37 13.13
N LEU A 42 -0.25 -5.15 13.30
CA LEU A 42 -0.38 -4.20 12.20
C LEU A 42 0.99 -3.78 11.66
N TYR A 43 1.97 -3.53 12.54
CA TYR A 43 3.32 -3.22 12.09
C TYR A 43 3.97 -4.37 11.30
N ASP A 44 3.78 -5.62 11.73
CA ASP A 44 4.29 -6.80 11.02
C ASP A 44 3.68 -6.95 9.62
N GLU A 45 2.39 -6.63 9.45
CA GLU A 45 1.73 -6.60 8.14
C GLU A 45 2.32 -5.52 7.21
N ILE A 46 2.63 -4.34 7.76
CA ILE A 46 3.30 -3.26 7.03
C ILE A 46 4.72 -3.69 6.64
N ILE A 47 5.46 -4.36 7.52
CA ILE A 47 6.80 -4.89 7.24
C ILE A 47 6.77 -5.99 6.17
N ALA A 48 5.77 -6.88 6.20
CA ALA A 48 5.58 -7.87 5.15
C ALA A 48 5.37 -7.21 3.77
N THR A 49 4.66 -6.08 3.74
CA THR A 49 4.50 -5.27 2.52
C THR A 49 5.82 -4.62 2.10
N HIS A 50 6.56 -4.03 3.05
CA HIS A 50 7.91 -3.49 2.80
C HIS A 50 8.82 -4.53 2.13
N ASP A 51 8.90 -5.74 2.69
CA ASP A 51 9.78 -6.79 2.19
C ASP A 51 9.42 -7.21 0.77
N LYS A 52 8.12 -7.28 0.46
CA LYS A 52 7.65 -7.53 -0.90
C LYS A 52 8.09 -6.42 -1.85
N LEU A 53 7.90 -5.15 -1.47
CA LEU A 53 8.27 -4.01 -2.32
C LEU A 53 9.79 -3.91 -2.51
N MET A 54 10.59 -4.35 -1.54
CA MET A 54 12.04 -4.47 -1.68
C MET A 54 12.47 -5.45 -2.77
N LEU A 55 11.72 -6.53 -2.99
CA LEU A 55 11.97 -7.44 -4.12
C LEU A 55 11.68 -6.74 -5.47
N ASP A 56 10.63 -5.94 -5.54
CA ASP A 56 10.31 -5.17 -6.74
C ASP A 56 11.37 -4.10 -7.06
N MET A 57 12.14 -3.65 -6.07
CA MET A 57 13.28 -2.75 -6.32
C MET A 57 14.41 -3.41 -7.11
N ILE A 58 14.58 -4.72 -6.97
CA ILE A 58 15.50 -5.48 -7.82
C ILE A 58 14.98 -5.46 -9.27
N THR A 59 13.67 -5.64 -9.45
CA THR A 59 13.01 -5.57 -10.76
C THR A 59 13.19 -4.20 -11.40
N ILE A 60 12.93 -3.12 -10.66
CA ILE A 60 13.12 -1.74 -11.15
C ILE A 60 14.56 -1.51 -11.60
N ARG A 61 15.55 -1.84 -10.77
CA ARG A 61 16.97 -1.66 -11.14
C ARG A 61 17.36 -2.43 -12.40
N ASN A 62 16.85 -3.66 -12.55
CA ASN A 62 17.13 -4.47 -13.74
C ASN A 62 16.48 -3.88 -14.99
N MET A 63 15.24 -3.39 -14.88
CA MET A 63 14.53 -2.73 -15.98
C MET A 63 15.20 -1.41 -16.38
N SER A 64 15.64 -0.60 -15.41
CA SER A 64 16.39 0.64 -15.67
C SER A 64 17.63 0.36 -16.51
N LYS A 65 18.47 -0.62 -16.09
CA LYS A 65 19.65 -1.02 -16.85
C LYS A 65 19.33 -1.52 -18.26
N ALA A 66 18.24 -2.27 -18.42
CA ALA A 66 17.81 -2.77 -19.72
C ALA A 66 17.38 -1.62 -20.66
N LEU A 67 16.63 -0.65 -20.13
CA LEU A 67 16.19 0.53 -20.87
C LEU A 67 17.37 1.46 -21.22
N GLU A 68 18.30 1.69 -20.28
CA GLU A 68 19.54 2.43 -20.54
C GLU A 68 20.34 1.80 -21.68
N LYS A 69 20.51 0.47 -21.68
CA LYS A 69 21.18 -0.23 -22.78
C LYS A 69 20.49 0.00 -24.12
N ARG A 70 19.15 -0.01 -24.16
CA ARG A 70 18.37 0.22 -25.39
C ARG A 70 18.48 1.66 -25.88
N SER A 71 18.66 2.63 -24.98
CA SER A 71 18.73 4.05 -25.36
C SER A 71 19.84 4.38 -26.38
N ALA A 72 20.90 3.57 -26.42
CA ALA A 72 21.99 3.70 -27.39
C ALA A 72 21.68 3.16 -28.80
N GLU A 73 20.59 2.42 -28.96
CA GLU A 73 20.26 1.64 -30.17
C GLU A 73 18.98 2.12 -30.88
N VAL A 74 18.30 3.14 -30.35
CA VAL A 74 16.93 3.51 -30.77
C VAL A 74 16.83 4.89 -31.43
N THR A 75 15.69 5.14 -32.05
CA THR A 75 15.33 6.45 -32.63
C THR A 75 15.11 7.53 -31.56
N GLU A 76 15.05 8.81 -31.95
CA GLU A 76 14.85 9.94 -31.03
C GLU A 76 13.51 9.87 -30.28
N ASP A 77 12.44 9.42 -30.94
CA ASP A 77 11.11 9.24 -30.35
C ASP A 77 11.08 8.08 -29.33
N GLU A 78 11.73 6.96 -29.65
CA GLU A 78 11.90 5.84 -28.73
C GLU A 78 12.80 6.22 -27.55
N GLY A 79 13.85 7.01 -27.80
CA GLY A 79 14.73 7.55 -26.77
C GLY A 79 13.99 8.45 -25.77
N SER A 80 13.03 9.25 -26.25
CA SER A 80 12.16 10.07 -25.39
C SER A 80 11.27 9.21 -24.48
N ASN A 81 10.68 8.15 -25.03
CA ASN A 81 9.86 7.21 -24.23
C ASN A 81 10.71 6.45 -23.19
N ILE A 82 11.94 6.06 -23.55
CA ILE A 82 12.89 5.46 -22.61
C ILE A 82 13.20 6.42 -21.47
N LYS A 83 13.52 7.68 -21.77
CA LYS A 83 13.85 8.69 -20.75
C LYS A 83 12.69 8.92 -19.79
N LEU A 84 11.47 9.04 -20.30
CA LEU A 84 10.27 9.18 -19.46
C LEU A 84 10.08 7.97 -18.54
N THR A 85 10.23 6.77 -19.08
CA THR A 85 10.08 5.52 -18.32
C THR A 85 11.16 5.37 -17.24
N LEU A 86 12.41 5.76 -17.54
CA LEU A 86 13.49 5.80 -16.55
C LEU A 86 13.20 6.80 -15.43
N GLY A 87 12.58 7.95 -15.75
CA GLY A 87 12.11 8.91 -14.75
C GLY A 87 11.10 8.29 -13.78
N LEU A 88 10.09 7.59 -14.30
CA LEU A 88 9.07 6.92 -13.48
C LEU A 88 9.66 5.82 -12.58
N LEU A 89 10.63 5.06 -13.10
CA LEU A 89 11.35 4.06 -12.31
C LEU A 89 12.14 4.72 -11.17
N GLY A 90 12.80 5.85 -11.44
CA GLY A 90 13.52 6.63 -10.43
C GLY A 90 12.59 7.24 -9.37
N GLU A 91 11.45 7.79 -9.77
CA GLU A 91 10.43 8.30 -8.85
C GLU A 91 9.85 7.20 -7.95
N ALA A 92 9.69 5.99 -8.48
CA ALA A 92 9.26 4.84 -7.69
C ALA A 92 10.34 4.42 -6.66
N GLU A 93 11.62 4.40 -7.05
CA GLU A 93 12.75 4.17 -6.12
C GLU A 93 12.80 5.23 -5.02
N GLU A 94 12.70 6.52 -5.38
CA GLU A 94 12.70 7.63 -4.42
C GLU A 94 11.52 7.53 -3.46
N SER A 95 10.32 7.22 -3.96
CA SER A 95 9.13 7.07 -3.12
C SER A 95 9.29 5.95 -2.09
N MET A 96 9.92 4.83 -2.46
CA MET A 96 10.22 3.74 -1.52
C MET A 96 11.24 4.19 -0.47
N MET A 97 12.30 4.89 -0.88
CA MET A 97 13.34 5.38 0.03
C MET A 97 12.81 6.40 1.03
N SER A 98 11.98 7.35 0.58
CA SER A 98 11.32 8.32 1.45
C SER A 98 10.41 7.63 2.46
N TRP A 99 9.60 6.68 2.02
CA TRP A 99 8.73 5.93 2.92
C TRP A 99 9.52 5.13 3.96
N MET A 100 10.62 4.47 3.57
CA MET A 100 11.47 3.74 4.52
C MET A 100 12.07 4.64 5.61
N GLN A 101 12.39 5.89 5.29
CA GLN A 101 12.89 6.86 6.27
C GLN A 101 11.83 7.22 7.31
N GLU A 102 10.54 7.21 6.92
CA GLU A 102 9.40 7.50 7.79
C GLU A 102 8.93 6.25 8.57
N LEU A 103 9.07 5.06 7.97
CA LEU A 103 8.60 3.79 8.55
C LEU A 103 9.40 3.37 9.78
N GLY A 104 10.73 3.59 9.79
CA GLY A 104 11.59 3.24 10.92
C GLY A 104 11.16 3.90 12.25
N PRO A 105 10.98 5.24 12.27
CA PRO A 105 10.45 5.97 13.43
C PRO A 105 9.04 5.53 13.87
N ALA A 106 8.22 4.99 12.96
CA ALA A 106 6.86 4.53 13.25
C ALA A 106 6.79 3.17 13.97
N ASN A 107 7.94 2.53 14.28
CA ASN A 107 7.96 1.27 15.01
C ASN A 107 7.29 1.42 16.40
N PRO A 108 6.29 0.59 16.75
CA PRO A 108 5.60 0.67 18.05
C PRO A 108 6.54 0.56 19.25
N GLN A 109 7.62 -0.22 19.17
CA GLN A 109 8.61 -0.34 20.23
C GLN A 109 9.34 0.99 20.50
N THR A 110 9.58 1.77 19.44
CA THR A 110 10.18 3.11 19.53
C THR A 110 9.19 4.12 20.10
N LEU A 111 7.95 4.10 19.62
CA LEU A 111 6.95 5.12 19.96
C LEU A 111 6.36 4.96 21.38
N ARG A 112 6.29 3.73 21.90
CA ARG A 112 5.60 3.44 23.18
C ARG A 112 6.17 4.18 24.40
N ALA A 113 7.42 4.65 24.32
CA ALA A 113 8.01 5.49 25.37
C ALA A 113 7.41 6.90 25.44
N SER A 114 6.77 7.37 24.37
CA SER A 114 6.33 8.76 24.22
C SER A 114 4.94 8.95 23.61
N ALA A 115 4.31 7.89 23.11
CA ALA A 115 3.00 7.92 22.45
C ALA A 115 2.02 6.96 23.12
N SER A 116 0.75 7.33 23.10
CA SER A 116 -0.38 6.48 23.48
C SER A 116 -0.68 5.44 22.40
N HIS A 117 -1.43 4.40 22.75
CA HIS A 117 -1.91 3.39 21.81
C HIS A 117 -2.61 4.00 20.59
N ASP A 118 -3.55 4.93 20.81
CA ASP A 118 -4.31 5.57 19.72
C ASP A 118 -3.39 6.35 18.77
N GLU A 119 -2.36 7.03 19.29
CA GLU A 119 -1.36 7.73 18.49
C GLU A 119 -0.47 6.77 17.69
N ILE A 120 -0.09 5.63 18.28
CA ILE A 120 0.66 4.57 17.57
C ILE A 120 -0.20 3.99 16.45
N MET A 121 -1.45 3.63 16.73
CA MET A 121 -2.37 3.09 15.72
C MET A 121 -2.61 4.07 14.58
N GLN A 122 -2.74 5.37 14.88
CA GLN A 122 -2.84 6.40 13.86
C GLN A 122 -1.56 6.48 12.99
N ALA A 123 -0.38 6.43 13.62
CA ALA A 123 0.88 6.44 12.89
C ALA A 123 1.01 5.21 11.98
N LEU A 124 0.62 4.02 12.46
CA LEU A 124 0.63 2.79 11.67
C LEU A 124 -0.35 2.84 10.49
N ALA A 125 -1.56 3.38 10.69
CA ALA A 125 -2.53 3.55 9.61
C ALA A 125 -2.01 4.46 8.49
N ILE A 126 -1.27 5.53 8.84
CA ILE A 126 -0.59 6.39 7.85
C ILE A 126 0.48 5.59 7.09
N GLN A 127 1.24 4.74 7.79
CA GLN A 127 2.27 3.92 7.13
C GLN A 127 1.67 2.85 6.21
N GLU A 128 0.52 2.29 6.56
CA GLU A 128 -0.23 1.37 5.69
C GLU A 128 -0.70 2.08 4.40
N GLU A 129 -1.26 3.29 4.52
CA GLU A 129 -1.66 4.10 3.36
C GLU A 129 -0.44 4.45 2.49
N ASN A 130 0.67 4.86 3.11
CA ASN A 130 1.92 5.14 2.40
C ASN A 130 2.44 3.90 1.66
N ALA A 131 2.38 2.72 2.29
CA ALA A 131 2.77 1.46 1.65
C ALA A 131 1.93 1.18 0.39
N ALA A 132 0.63 1.45 0.44
CA ALA A 132 -0.26 1.30 -0.71
C ALA A 132 0.09 2.28 -1.85
N VAL A 133 0.40 3.54 -1.52
CA VAL A 133 0.81 4.56 -2.49
C VAL A 133 2.13 4.19 -3.15
N VAL A 134 3.14 3.82 -2.36
CA VAL A 134 4.45 3.37 -2.86
C VAL A 134 4.30 2.14 -3.74
N GLY A 135 3.55 1.14 -3.27
CA GLY A 135 3.29 -0.08 -4.03
C GLY A 135 2.62 0.20 -5.37
N LYS A 136 1.66 1.14 -5.43
CA LYS A 136 1.06 1.56 -6.69
C LYS A 136 2.07 2.19 -7.64
N LYS A 137 2.92 3.11 -7.16
CA LYS A 137 3.97 3.74 -7.99
C LYS A 137 4.94 2.72 -8.56
N ILE A 138 5.40 1.78 -7.74
CA ILE A 138 6.28 0.69 -8.17
C ILE A 138 5.60 -0.15 -9.25
N ASN A 139 4.37 -0.60 -9.00
CA ASN A 139 3.62 -1.44 -9.95
C ASN A 139 3.39 -0.73 -11.29
N ASP A 140 2.99 0.54 -11.26
CA ASP A 140 2.74 1.34 -12.46
C ASP A 140 4.04 1.57 -13.26
N ALA A 141 5.15 1.86 -12.59
CA ALA A 141 6.46 2.05 -13.24
C ALA A 141 6.97 0.74 -13.86
N VAL A 142 6.88 -0.38 -13.13
CA VAL A 142 7.24 -1.72 -13.63
C VAL A 142 6.39 -2.12 -14.83
N ALA A 143 5.08 -1.88 -14.79
CA ALA A 143 4.18 -2.19 -15.90
C ALA A 143 4.55 -1.38 -17.16
N GLN A 144 4.81 -0.09 -17.02
CA GLN A 144 5.23 0.77 -18.13
C GLN A 144 6.58 0.34 -18.72
N ALA A 145 7.57 0.07 -17.87
CA ALA A 145 8.88 -0.41 -18.29
C ALA A 145 8.80 -1.78 -18.99
N SER A 146 8.00 -2.71 -18.46
CA SER A 146 7.77 -4.02 -19.09
C SER A 146 7.16 -3.87 -20.47
N ASN A 147 6.15 -3.01 -20.62
CA ASN A 147 5.47 -2.79 -21.89
C ASN A 147 6.40 -2.14 -22.92
N LEU A 148 7.19 -1.15 -22.51
CA LEU A 148 8.17 -0.51 -23.39
C LEU A 148 9.25 -1.49 -23.85
N LEU A 149 9.83 -2.28 -22.92
CA LEU A 149 10.85 -3.28 -23.27
C LEU A 149 10.31 -4.36 -24.23
N LYS A 150 9.04 -4.77 -24.07
CA LYS A 150 8.37 -5.69 -25.01
C LYS A 150 8.25 -5.06 -26.39
N LYS A 151 7.78 -3.81 -26.48
CA LYS A 151 7.62 -3.07 -27.74
C LYS A 151 8.95 -2.94 -28.48
N LEU A 152 9.99 -2.46 -27.79
CA LEU A 152 11.34 -2.31 -28.33
C LEU A 152 11.95 -3.66 -28.78
N SER A 153 11.58 -4.77 -28.13
CA SER A 153 12.05 -6.10 -28.53
C SER A 153 11.29 -6.64 -29.75
N SER A 154 10.00 -6.35 -29.89
CA SER A 154 9.22 -6.72 -31.08
C SER A 154 9.61 -5.93 -32.32
N GLU A 155 9.93 -4.64 -32.17
CA GLU A 155 10.31 -3.77 -33.29
C GLU A 155 11.72 -4.09 -33.82
N ASN A 156 12.66 -4.43 -32.93
CA ASN A 156 14.00 -4.90 -33.31
C ASN A 156 14.04 -6.35 -33.86
N GLY A 157 12.95 -7.12 -33.72
CA GLY A 157 12.82 -8.48 -34.27
C GLY A 157 12.32 -8.53 -35.72
N ILE A 158 11.95 -7.39 -36.31
CA ILE A 158 11.44 -7.31 -37.69
C ILE A 158 12.60 -6.95 -38.63
N ASN A 159 13.31 -7.99 -39.08
CA ASN A 159 14.11 -7.90 -40.30
C ASN A 159 13.14 -7.87 -41.50
N LEU A 160 12.71 -6.67 -41.90
CA LEU A 160 12.08 -6.44 -43.21
C LEU A 160 13.15 -6.03 -44.22
N SER A 161 13.90 -7.02 -44.69
CA SER A 161 14.25 -7.06 -46.11
C SER A 161 14.44 -8.50 -46.57
N PRO A 162 13.88 -8.81 -47.75
CA PRO A 162 14.76 -8.67 -48.90
C PRO A 162 14.21 -7.70 -49.93
N SER A 163 15.07 -6.75 -50.34
CA SER A 163 15.08 -6.22 -51.70
C SER A 163 15.00 -7.36 -52.72
N LYS A 164 13.96 -7.34 -53.55
CA LYS A 164 14.07 -7.21 -55.02
C LYS A 164 12.70 -6.96 -55.63
#